data_AF-B7QDF4-F1
#
_entry.id   AF-B7QDF4-F1
#
_cell.length_a   1.000
_cell.length_b   1.000
_cell.length_c   1.000
_cell.angle_alpha   90.00
_cell.angle_beta   90.00
_cell.angle_gamma   90.00
#
_symmetry.space_group_name_H-M   'P 1'
#
loop_
_entity.id
_entity.type
_entity.pdbx_description
1 polymer ?
#
loop_
_entity_poly.entity_id
_entity_poly.type
_entity_poly.pdbx_seq_one_letter_code
_entity_poly.pdbx_strand_id
1 'polypeptide(L)' 'MAGGSGIDESQFKGLSKHFNSFTDRGRANIAKVTYAGLGLIALYFWARKKPAAPAPAK' A
#
# COMPACT_ATOMS: atom_id res chain seq x y z
N MET A 1 -17.70 1.78 16.58
CA MET A 1 -16.40 1.11 16.31
C MET A 1 -15.96 0.43 17.58
N ALA A 2 -15.52 -0.83 17.52
CA ALA A 2 -15.06 -1.60 18.68
C ALA A 2 -13.77 -0.98 19.25
N GLY A 3 -13.92 0.01 20.12
CA GLY A 3 -12.84 0.73 20.81
C GLY A 3 -12.92 0.50 22.32
N GLY A 4 -13.03 -0.76 22.73
CA GLY A 4 -13.33 -1.15 24.10
C GLY A 4 -12.26 -2.03 24.72
N SER A 5 -10.99 -1.62 24.65
CA SER A 5 -9.87 -2.12 25.45
C SER A 5 -8.61 -1.48 24.89
N GLY A 6 -7.89 -0.70 25.70
CA GLY A 6 -6.63 -0.06 25.30
C GLY A 6 -5.72 -1.06 24.62
N ILE A 7 -5.52 -0.89 23.31
CA ILE A 7 -4.69 -1.77 22.51
C ILE A 7 -3.25 -1.52 22.98
N ASP A 8 -2.70 -2.48 23.71
CA ASP A 8 -1.37 -2.34 24.30
C ASP A 8 -0.32 -2.28 23.18
N GLU A 9 0.17 -1.09 22.84
CA GLU A 9 1.12 -0.89 21.74
C GLU A 9 2.45 -1.64 21.92
N SER A 10 2.78 -2.11 23.14
CA SER A 10 4.01 -2.85 23.41
C SER A 10 3.98 -4.28 22.86
N GLN A 11 2.79 -4.81 22.58
CA GLN A 11 2.62 -6.13 21.97
C GLN A 11 3.08 -6.18 20.51
N PHE A 12 3.06 -5.03 19.83
CA PHE A 12 3.49 -4.94 18.43
C PHE A 12 4.97 -4.62 18.34
N LYS A 13 5.74 -5.51 17.71
CA LYS A 13 7.18 -5.35 17.46
C LYS A 13 7.46 -5.25 15.97
N GLY A 14 8.53 -4.53 15.62
CA GLY A 14 9.00 -4.37 14.24
C GLY A 14 7.94 -3.77 13.31
N LEU A 15 7.74 -4.39 12.15
CA LEU A 15 6.82 -3.93 11.11
C LEU A 15 5.37 -3.88 11.59
N SER A 16 4.96 -4.80 12.47
CA SER A 16 3.59 -4.83 13.02
C SER A 16 3.27 -3.61 13.90
N LYS A 17 4.28 -2.89 14.41
CA LYS A 17 4.05 -1.63 15.15
C LYS A 17 3.56 -0.52 14.22
N HIS A 18 4.02 -0.52 12.98
CA HIS A 18 3.72 0.51 11.99
C HIS A 18 2.63 0.09 11.01
N PHE A 19 2.46 -1.21 10.76
CA PHE A 19 1.47 -1.76 9.84
C PHE A 19 0.59 -2.76 10.60
N ASN A 20 -0.41 -2.24 11.31
CA ASN A 20 -1.44 -3.04 11.96
C ASN A 20 -2.82 -2.42 11.73
N SER A 21 -3.86 -3.23 11.85
CA SER A 21 -5.25 -2.79 11.67
C SER A 21 -5.89 -2.29 12.97
N PHE A 22 -5.15 -2.30 14.07
CA PHE A 22 -5.66 -2.16 15.43
C PHE A 22 -5.51 -0.73 15.93
N THR A 23 -4.34 -0.11 15.75
CA THR A 23 -4.07 1.27 16.17
C THR A 23 -4.30 2.25 15.03
N ASP A 24 -4.63 3.50 15.37
CA ASP A 24 -4.85 4.54 14.36
C ASP A 24 -3.59 4.83 13.54
N ARG A 25 -2.40 4.72 14.15
CA ARG A 25 -1.12 4.84 13.46
C ARG A 25 -0.92 3.71 12.45
N GLY A 26 -1.22 2.47 12.83
CA GLY A 26 -1.14 1.31 11.95
C GLY A 26 -2.07 1.45 10.74
N ARG A 27 -3.32 1.81 11.00
CA ARG A 27 -4.36 2.01 9.98
C ARG A 27 -4.00 3.13 9.02
N ALA A 28 -3.49 4.26 9.53
CA ALA A 28 -3.05 5.38 8.70
C ALA A 28 -1.89 5.01 7.78
N ASN A 29 -0.92 4.23 8.26
CA ASN A 29 0.21 3.80 7.44
C ASN A 29 -0.20 2.80 6.36
N ILE A 30 -1.09 1.85 6.67
CA ILE A 30 -1.66 0.95 5.66
C ILE A 30 -2.35 1.75 4.57
N ALA A 31 -3.20 2.72 4.93
CA ALA A 31 -3.87 3.59 3.95
C ALA A 31 -2.87 4.35 3.07
N LYS A 32 -1.83 4.94 3.66
CA LYS A 32 -0.76 5.62 2.90
C LYS A 32 -0.06 4.68 1.93
N VAL A 33 0.27 3.46 2.37
CA VAL A 33 0.90 2.44 1.51
C VAL A 33 -0.02 2.05 0.37
N THR A 34 -1.32 1.91 0.59
CA THR A 34 -2.28 1.61 -0.49
C THR A 34 -2.30 2.73 -1.53
N TYR A 35 -2.42 3.99 -1.11
CA TYR A 35 -2.42 5.11 -2.05
C TYR A 35 -1.09 5.26 -2.78
N ALA A 36 0.03 5.12 -2.06
CA ALA A 36 1.37 5.15 -2.66
C ALA A 36 1.55 4.00 -3.67
N GLY A 37 1.13 2.78 -3.31
CA GLY A 37 1.20 1.61 -4.18
C GLY A 37 0.38 1.78 -5.46
N LEU A 38 -0.87 2.25 -5.34
CA LEU A 38 -1.70 2.55 -6.51
C LEU A 38 -1.09 3.65 -7.38
N GLY A 39 -0.58 4.73 -6.77
CA GLY A 39 0.10 5.81 -7.48
C GLY A 39 1.33 5.33 -8.24
N LEU A 40 2.16 4.48 -7.61
CA LEU A 40 3.34 3.88 -8.25
C LEU A 40 2.96 2.93 -9.38
N ILE A 41 1.92 2.11 -9.22
CA ILE A 41 1.42 1.23 -10.28
C ILE A 41 0.92 2.06 -11.46
N ALA A 42 0.12 3.10 -11.21
CA ALA A 42 -0.37 3.98 -12.25
C ALA A 42 0.78 4.70 -12.97
N LEU A 43 1.76 5.23 -12.22
CA LEU A 43 2.95 5.87 -12.77
C LEU A 43 3.77 4.89 -13.60
N TYR A 44 3.92 3.65 -13.15
CA TYR A 44 4.62 2.60 -13.88
C TYR A 44 3.95 2.34 -15.23
N PHE A 45 2.63 2.18 -15.28
CA PHE A 45 1.91 2.00 -16.54
C PHE A 45 1.94 3.23 -17.43
N TRP A 46 1.94 4.43 -16.85
CA TRP A 46 2.10 5.66 -17.60
C TRP A 46 3.49 5.81 -18.22
N ALA A 47 4.54 5.48 -17.46
CA ALA A 47 5.93 5.55 -17.91
C ALA A 47 6.32 4.39 -18.83
N ARG A 48 5.62 3.25 -18.78
CA ARG A 48 5.85 2.14 -19.72
C ARG A 48 5.43 2.55 -21.12
N LYS A 49 6.41 2.75 -21.99
CA LYS A 49 6.18 2.77 -23.44
C LYS A 49 5.59 1.43 -23.86
N LYS A 50 4.45 1.46 -24.55
CA LYS A 50 3.86 0.26 -25.17
C LYS A 50 4.94 -0.36 -26.06
N PRO A 51 5.22 -1.68 -25.96
CA PRO A 51 6.09 -2.32 -26.94
C PRO A 51 5.50 -2.05 -28.33
N ALA A 52 6.35 -1.61 -29.26
CA ALA A 52 5.94 -1.35 -30.63
C ALA A 52 5.24 -2.61 -31.15
N ALA A 53 4.00 -2.45 -31.63
CA ALA A 53 3.25 -3.56 -32.22
C ALA A 53 4.14 -4.21 -33.29
N PRO A 54 4.25 -5.56 -33.34
CA PRO A 54 4.99 -6.21 -34.41
C PRO A 54 4.42 -5.72 -35.74
N ALA A 55 5.29 -5.19 -36.59
CA ALA A 55 4.90 -4.67 -37.89
C ALA A 55 4.08 -5.73 -38.64
N PRO A 56 3.00 -5.36 -39.35
CA PRO A 56 2.20 -6.32 -40.10
C PRO A 56 3.12 -7.04 -41.09
N ALA A 57 3.19 -8.37 -40.97
CA ALA A 57 3.92 -9.21 -41.90
C ALA A 57 3.35 -8.97 -43.31
N LYS A 58 4.23 -8.62 -44.26
CA LYS A 58 3.92 -8.52 -45.68
C LYS A 58 3.98 -9.89 -46.33
#